data_AF-A0A931Y2Y4-F1
#
_entry.id   AF-A0A931Y2Y4-F1
#
_cell.length_a   1.000
_cell.length_b   1.000
_cell.length_c   1.000
_cell.angle_alpha   90.00
_cell.angle_beta   90.00
_cell.angle_gamma   90.00
#
_symmetry.space_group_name_H-M   'P 1'
#
loop_
_entity.id
_entity.type
_entity.pdbx_description
1 polymer ?
#
loop_
_entity_poly.entity_id
_entity_poly.type
_entity_poly.pdbx_seq_one_letter_code
_entity_poly.pdbx_strand_id
1 'polypeptide(L)'
;MLRRMSARSLVVLAALSLGCAVPKDSGEDLVSPDGGGIHADVGSFDAPVDTPAIDPDAACAKSTETATVTPASLYVMFDKSSSMGPTVTSTKWVGARKGMEAFVKDGSSTGLRVALNFFPRPVDATPVCESAAYMAPRVPYDFLPANAAPILAAIDAEKPDGFGTPMYPALGGALRKAMDDLKTRPGEAGAVLLVTDGTPEGPATSCAGVNPEDPAVIAALAAKAVAEFGIKTFVVGLPGVNVGIANQIAAAGGTTAAVLAIPTSTKPIEESFREALAAVRGKALSCDLALPTSVIKGEVSFGLVNVLYSKGGAPPAQTLSQDPTCASGEGWRYDDPSKPTKILLCPKTCEAVRGDPKAKVEILLGCKTAIK
;
A
#
# COMPACT_ATOMS: atom_id res chain seq x y z
N MET A 1 53.62 -15.66 -24.88
CA MET A 1 52.52 -16.62 -24.60
C MET A 1 51.28 -16.10 -25.35
N LEU A 2 50.99 -16.46 -26.62
CA LEU A 2 50.33 -17.69 -27.13
C LEU A 2 49.16 -18.13 -26.21
N ARG A 3 47.87 -18.22 -26.60
CA ARG A 3 47.11 -18.64 -27.81
C ARG A 3 45.72 -17.91 -27.83
N ARG A 4 45.11 -17.47 -28.95
CA ARG A 4 44.26 -18.19 -29.98
C ARG A 4 43.09 -18.99 -29.34
N MET A 5 41.82 -19.02 -29.76
CA MET A 5 41.04 -18.78 -31.01
C MET A 5 39.50 -18.81 -30.65
N SER A 6 38.60 -18.04 -31.30
CA SER A 6 37.59 -18.41 -32.36
C SER A 6 36.48 -19.40 -31.90
N ALA A 7 35.18 -19.37 -32.27
CA ALA A 7 34.45 -18.96 -33.48
C ALA A 7 32.91 -18.84 -33.21
N ARG A 8 32.20 -17.86 -33.80
CA ARG A 8 31.09 -17.94 -34.79
C ARG A 8 30.06 -19.09 -34.68
N SER A 9 28.76 -18.76 -34.67
CA SER A 9 27.82 -19.07 -35.78
C SER A 9 26.39 -18.53 -35.58
N LEU A 10 25.87 -17.90 -36.63
CA LEU A 10 24.47 -17.56 -36.93
C LEU A 10 23.71 -18.82 -37.38
N VAL A 11 22.42 -18.95 -37.04
CA VAL A 11 21.41 -19.61 -37.90
C VAL A 11 20.07 -18.88 -37.75
N VAL A 12 19.52 -18.46 -38.89
CA VAL A 12 18.16 -17.98 -39.15
C VAL A 12 17.34 -19.18 -39.62
N LEU A 13 16.07 -19.31 -39.22
CA LEU A 13 15.06 -20.01 -40.03
C LEU A 13 13.64 -19.46 -39.76
N ALA A 14 12.93 -19.20 -40.85
CA ALA A 14 11.54 -18.77 -40.93
C ALA A 14 10.69 -19.88 -41.59
N ALA A 15 9.37 -19.63 -41.74
CA ALA A 15 8.34 -20.36 -42.53
C ALA A 15 7.67 -21.57 -41.85
N LEU A 16 6.41 -21.96 -42.12
CA LEU A 16 5.15 -21.36 -42.58
C LEU A 16 4.11 -22.52 -42.56
N SER A 17 2.81 -22.19 -42.61
CA SER A 17 1.70 -22.94 -43.27
C SER A 17 0.85 -24.01 -42.54
N LEU A 18 -0.49 -23.80 -42.70
CA LEU A 18 -1.62 -24.69 -43.07
C LEU A 18 -1.86 -25.97 -42.23
N GLY A 19 -3.08 -26.42 -41.90
CA GLY A 19 -4.41 -26.27 -42.50
C GLY A 19 -5.13 -27.64 -42.47
N CYS A 20 -6.48 -27.64 -42.56
CA CYS A 20 -7.43 -28.78 -42.65
C CYS A 20 -7.88 -29.44 -41.32
N ALA A 21 -9.09 -30.01 -41.15
CA ALA A 21 -10.44 -29.83 -41.70
C ALA A 21 -11.39 -30.78 -40.90
N VAL A 22 -12.62 -30.30 -40.66
CA VAL A 22 -13.96 -30.90 -40.32
C VAL A 22 -14.25 -32.23 -41.08
N PRO A 23 -15.28 -33.14 -40.84
CA PRO A 23 -16.59 -33.04 -40.14
C PRO A 23 -17.14 -34.23 -39.28
N LYS A 24 -18.29 -33.92 -38.63
CA LYS A 24 -19.55 -34.65 -38.37
C LYS A 24 -19.64 -36.17 -38.57
N ASP A 25 -20.37 -36.81 -37.66
CA ASP A 25 -21.45 -37.72 -38.08
C ASP A 25 -22.68 -37.64 -37.15
N SER A 26 -23.82 -37.86 -37.76
CA SER A 26 -25.20 -37.78 -37.30
C SER A 26 -25.80 -39.18 -37.31
N GLY A 27 -26.68 -39.49 -36.35
CA GLY A 27 -27.44 -40.74 -36.36
C GLY A 27 -28.78 -40.54 -35.67
N GLU A 28 -29.80 -40.26 -36.48
CA GLU A 28 -31.21 -40.31 -36.14
C GLU A 28 -31.64 -41.79 -35.96
N ASP A 29 -32.76 -42.06 -35.28
CA ASP A 29 -34.07 -42.20 -35.94
C ASP A 29 -35.06 -43.17 -35.25
N LEU A 30 -36.35 -42.82 -35.38
CA LEU A 30 -37.60 -43.62 -35.31
C LEU A 30 -38.15 -44.10 -33.95
N VAL A 31 -39.44 -44.10 -33.55
CA VAL A 31 -40.78 -43.55 -33.93
C VAL A 31 -41.85 -44.60 -33.52
N SER A 32 -42.68 -44.26 -32.51
CA SER A 32 -44.16 -44.41 -32.43
C SER A 32 -44.86 -45.81 -32.24
N PRO A 33 -46.19 -45.91 -31.98
CA PRO A 33 -46.88 -45.58 -30.71
C PRO A 33 -48.01 -46.58 -30.27
N ASP A 34 -48.68 -46.22 -29.16
CA ASP A 34 -50.09 -46.44 -28.75
C ASP A 34 -50.64 -47.79 -28.25
N GLY A 35 -51.37 -47.68 -27.13
CA GLY A 35 -52.29 -48.69 -26.60
C GLY A 35 -52.86 -48.33 -25.22
N GLY A 36 -53.95 -47.55 -25.19
CA GLY A 36 -54.63 -47.15 -23.94
C GLY A 36 -55.53 -48.23 -23.33
N GLY A 37 -55.70 -48.15 -22.00
CA GLY A 37 -56.64 -48.93 -21.21
C GLY A 37 -56.87 -48.29 -19.83
N ILE A 38 -58.10 -47.85 -19.61
CA ILE A 38 -58.65 -47.26 -18.37
C ILE A 38 -58.93 -48.34 -17.32
N HIS A 39 -58.62 -48.11 -16.02
CA HIS A 39 -59.43 -48.59 -14.88
C HIS A 39 -58.99 -47.96 -13.52
N ALA A 40 -60.03 -47.47 -12.83
CA ALA A 40 -60.24 -46.95 -11.47
C ALA A 40 -59.19 -47.10 -10.33
N ASP A 41 -58.91 -45.95 -9.69
CA ASP A 41 -58.99 -45.60 -8.25
C ASP A 41 -58.68 -46.67 -7.19
N VAL A 42 -57.54 -46.53 -6.48
CA VAL A 42 -57.40 -46.16 -5.05
C VAL A 42 -55.94 -46.34 -4.60
N GLY A 43 -55.30 -45.32 -4.04
CA GLY A 43 -54.00 -45.53 -3.36
C GLY A 43 -53.14 -44.29 -3.12
N SER A 44 -53.24 -43.76 -1.89
CA SER A 44 -52.18 -43.12 -1.10
C SER A 44 -51.27 -42.07 -1.78
N PHE A 45 -51.52 -40.80 -1.46
CA PHE A 45 -50.54 -39.73 -1.62
C PHE A 45 -49.41 -39.91 -0.60
N ASP A 46 -48.35 -40.61 -0.96
CA ASP A 46 -47.02 -40.38 -0.38
C ASP A 46 -46.17 -39.69 -1.45
N ALA A 47 -46.06 -38.37 -1.33
CA ALA A 47 -45.03 -37.64 -2.05
C ALA A 47 -43.67 -38.11 -1.52
N PRO A 48 -42.70 -38.47 -2.38
CA PRO A 48 -41.33 -38.60 -1.93
C PRO A 48 -40.93 -37.26 -1.33
N VAL A 49 -40.59 -37.27 -0.04
CA VAL A 49 -39.85 -36.17 0.56
C VAL A 49 -38.48 -36.20 -0.14
N ASP A 50 -38.37 -35.44 -1.23
CA ASP A 50 -37.09 -35.00 -1.76
C ASP A 50 -36.47 -34.14 -0.65
N THR A 51 -35.80 -34.78 0.29
CA THR A 51 -34.74 -34.11 1.05
C THR A 51 -33.79 -33.58 -0.02
N PRO A 52 -33.62 -32.27 -0.19
CA PRO A 52 -32.60 -31.76 -1.09
C PRO A 52 -31.30 -32.41 -0.61
N ALA A 53 -30.71 -33.24 -1.46
CA ALA A 53 -29.37 -33.73 -1.20
C ALA A 53 -28.52 -32.48 -1.00
N ILE A 54 -28.06 -32.26 0.23
CA ILE A 54 -27.14 -31.17 0.51
C ILE A 54 -25.91 -31.51 -0.31
N ASP A 55 -25.67 -30.71 -1.34
CA ASP A 55 -24.41 -30.74 -2.08
C ASP A 55 -23.28 -30.65 -1.02
N PRO A 56 -22.41 -31.66 -0.90
CA PRO A 56 -21.33 -31.65 0.09
C PRO A 56 -20.41 -30.43 -0.08
N ASP A 57 -20.38 -29.80 -1.26
CA ASP A 57 -19.65 -28.56 -1.52
C ASP A 57 -20.44 -27.30 -1.06
N ALA A 58 -21.75 -27.42 -0.85
CA ALA A 58 -22.64 -26.41 -0.26
C ALA A 58 -22.85 -26.58 1.26
N ALA A 59 -22.33 -27.67 1.87
CA ALA A 59 -22.51 -28.00 3.28
C ALA A 59 -21.74 -27.10 4.27
N CYS A 60 -20.89 -26.18 3.78
CA CYS A 60 -20.19 -25.21 4.62
C CYS A 60 -20.65 -23.78 4.31
N ALA A 61 -21.35 -23.16 5.27
CA ALA A 61 -21.60 -21.72 5.31
C ALA A 61 -20.29 -20.93 5.45
N LYS A 62 -19.71 -20.53 4.32
CA LYS A 62 -18.51 -19.69 4.29
C LYS A 62 -18.83 -18.29 4.81
N SER A 63 -17.99 -17.78 5.72
CA SER A 63 -18.04 -16.38 6.13
C SER A 63 -16.86 -15.64 5.53
N THR A 64 -17.14 -14.51 4.90
CA THR A 64 -16.11 -13.61 4.38
C THR A 64 -16.03 -12.39 5.28
N GLU A 65 -14.87 -12.17 5.87
CA GLU A 65 -14.58 -10.94 6.60
C GLU A 65 -13.63 -10.08 5.76
N THR A 66 -13.90 -8.76 5.71
CA THR A 66 -12.94 -7.84 5.10
C THR A 66 -11.67 -7.81 5.94
N ALA A 67 -10.52 -8.04 5.32
CA ALA A 67 -9.27 -8.07 6.05
C ALA A 67 -9.00 -6.67 6.63
N THR A 68 -8.79 -6.60 7.95
CA THR A 68 -8.36 -5.35 8.58
C THR A 68 -6.86 -5.22 8.38
N VAL A 69 -6.45 -4.32 7.48
CA VAL A 69 -5.04 -3.95 7.33
C VAL A 69 -4.61 -3.24 8.60
N THR A 70 -3.42 -3.55 9.12
CA THR A 70 -2.85 -2.83 10.25
C THR A 70 -2.92 -1.32 10.01
N PRO A 71 -3.53 -0.52 10.92
CA PRO A 71 -3.59 0.92 10.76
C PRO A 71 -2.19 1.49 10.55
N ALA A 72 -2.07 2.47 9.65
CA ALA A 72 -0.81 3.13 9.37
C ALA A 72 -0.89 4.60 9.82
N SER A 73 0.15 5.04 10.52
CA SER A 73 0.40 6.41 10.93
C SER A 73 1.39 7.06 9.98
N LEU A 74 1.00 8.16 9.34
CA LEU A 74 1.83 8.95 8.43
C LEU A 74 2.11 10.34 9.01
N TYR A 75 3.37 10.65 9.34
CA TYR A 75 3.80 12.02 9.63
C TYR A 75 4.19 12.71 8.34
N VAL A 76 3.50 13.78 7.95
CA VAL A 76 3.87 14.58 6.78
C VAL A 76 4.71 15.76 7.23
N MET A 77 5.94 15.83 6.75
CA MET A 77 6.82 16.99 6.88
C MET A 77 6.87 17.71 5.53
N PHE A 78 6.28 18.90 5.49
CA PHE A 78 5.93 19.59 4.24
C PHE A 78 6.78 20.86 4.05
N ASP A 79 7.52 20.92 2.94
CA ASP A 79 8.36 22.05 2.58
C ASP A 79 7.54 23.28 2.19
N LYS A 80 7.80 24.40 2.87
CA LYS A 80 7.27 25.74 2.62
C LYS A 80 8.39 26.77 2.41
N SER A 81 9.55 26.33 1.95
CA SER A 81 10.62 27.21 1.51
C SER A 81 10.19 28.05 0.30
N SER A 82 10.89 29.16 0.05
CA SER A 82 10.56 30.08 -1.06
C SER A 82 10.62 29.42 -2.45
N SER A 83 11.36 28.32 -2.64
CA SER A 83 11.42 27.58 -3.90
C SER A 83 10.08 26.90 -4.26
N MET A 84 9.27 26.58 -3.25
CA MET A 84 7.92 26.03 -3.41
C MET A 84 6.90 27.07 -3.92
N GLY A 85 7.27 28.35 -3.85
CA GLY A 85 6.47 29.49 -4.26
C GLY A 85 6.18 29.55 -5.77
N PRO A 86 5.54 30.64 -6.23
CA PRO A 86 5.17 30.76 -7.63
C PRO A 86 6.40 30.75 -8.54
N THR A 87 6.44 29.78 -9.46
CA THR A 87 7.27 29.87 -10.66
C THR A 87 6.40 30.31 -11.83
N VAL A 88 7.03 30.78 -12.91
CA VAL A 88 6.38 31.32 -14.12
C VAL A 88 5.37 30.38 -14.82
N THR A 89 5.27 29.10 -14.45
CA THR A 89 4.41 28.11 -15.13
C THR A 89 3.51 27.26 -14.23
N SER A 90 3.64 27.29 -12.91
CA SER A 90 2.68 26.81 -11.90
C SER A 90 3.31 26.97 -10.52
N THR A 91 2.50 27.13 -9.46
CA THR A 91 3.06 27.19 -8.09
C THR A 91 3.07 25.78 -7.52
N LYS A 92 4.26 25.25 -7.23
CA LYS A 92 4.44 23.88 -6.70
C LYS A 92 3.62 23.71 -5.42
N TRP A 93 3.55 24.75 -4.60
CA TRP A 93 2.68 24.85 -3.43
C TRP A 93 1.20 24.64 -3.74
N VAL A 94 0.62 25.30 -4.75
CA VAL A 94 -0.80 25.08 -5.13
C VAL A 94 -1.02 23.66 -5.63
N GLY A 95 -0.08 23.14 -6.43
CA GLY A 95 -0.09 21.75 -6.88
C GLY A 95 -0.12 20.76 -5.73
N ALA A 96 0.82 20.94 -4.80
CA ALA A 96 0.98 20.08 -3.63
C ALA A 96 -0.22 20.18 -2.67
N ARG A 97 -0.78 21.39 -2.47
CA ARG A 97 -2.00 21.61 -1.69
C ARG A 97 -3.21 20.89 -2.28
N LYS A 98 -3.43 20.98 -3.59
CA LYS A 98 -4.54 20.28 -4.27
C LYS A 98 -4.36 18.77 -4.27
N GLY A 99 -3.13 18.26 -4.47
CA GLY A 99 -2.89 16.83 -4.40
C GLY A 99 -3.00 16.29 -2.96
N MET A 100 -2.62 17.07 -1.94
CA MET A 100 -2.90 16.74 -0.54
C MET A 100 -4.40 16.68 -0.27
N GLU A 101 -5.19 17.65 -0.76
CA GLU A 101 -6.66 17.61 -0.68
C GLU A 101 -7.23 16.34 -1.30
N ALA A 102 -6.78 15.98 -2.50
CA ALA A 102 -7.21 14.75 -3.15
C ALA A 102 -6.87 13.53 -2.29
N PHE A 103 -5.65 13.47 -1.73
CA PHE A 103 -5.21 12.37 -0.87
C PHE A 103 -6.02 12.23 0.42
N VAL A 104 -6.23 13.32 1.17
CA VAL A 104 -6.92 13.24 2.47
C VAL A 104 -8.43 13.04 2.36
N LYS A 105 -9.02 13.40 1.21
CA LYS A 105 -10.45 13.18 0.91
C LYS A 105 -10.72 11.89 0.15
N ASP A 106 -9.69 11.19 -0.32
CA ASP A 106 -9.85 9.93 -1.04
C ASP A 106 -10.35 8.83 -0.10
N GLY A 107 -11.42 8.12 -0.50
CA GLY A 107 -12.01 7.06 0.32
C GLY A 107 -11.04 5.93 0.66
N SER A 108 -10.05 5.66 -0.20
CA SER A 108 -9.00 4.66 0.05
C SER A 108 -7.93 5.13 1.05
N SER A 109 -7.97 6.39 1.51
CA SER A 109 -7.19 6.90 2.64
C SER A 109 -7.92 6.78 3.98
N THR A 110 -9.18 6.33 3.99
CA THR A 110 -9.97 6.16 5.22
C THR A 110 -9.24 5.22 6.20
N GLY A 111 -9.20 5.61 7.48
CA GLY A 111 -8.52 4.84 8.52
C GLY A 111 -6.99 5.03 8.57
N LEU A 112 -6.40 5.77 7.63
CA LEU A 112 -5.02 6.26 7.78
C LEU A 112 -4.99 7.36 8.84
N ARG A 113 -4.06 7.26 9.79
CA ARG A 113 -3.82 8.31 10.77
C ARG A 113 -2.75 9.25 10.23
N VAL A 114 -3.05 10.53 10.09
CA VAL A 114 -2.12 11.50 9.47
C VAL A 114 -1.83 12.63 10.44
N ALA A 115 -0.57 13.04 10.54
CA ALA A 115 -0.16 14.30 11.16
C ALA A 115 0.56 15.17 10.12
N LEU A 116 0.57 16.48 10.34
CA LEU A 116 1.22 17.44 9.45
C LEU A 116 2.07 18.42 10.24
N ASN A 117 3.27 18.70 9.70
CA ASN A 117 4.08 19.84 10.08
C ASN A 117 4.80 20.42 8.86
N PHE A 118 5.39 21.61 9.04
CA PHE A 118 6.04 22.36 7.97
C PHE A 118 7.50 22.67 8.27
N PHE A 119 8.29 22.86 7.22
CA PHE A 119 9.65 23.39 7.30
C PHE A 119 9.92 24.33 6.12
N PRO A 120 10.76 25.37 6.26
CA PRO A 120 11.43 25.81 7.48
C PRO A 120 10.47 26.39 8.52
N ARG A 121 10.93 26.53 9.76
CA ARG A 121 10.21 27.27 10.80
C ARG A 121 10.31 28.78 10.54
N PRO A 122 9.38 29.60 11.07
CA PRO A 122 9.60 31.03 11.16
C PRO A 122 10.93 31.34 11.84
N VAL A 123 11.63 32.39 11.39
CA VAL A 123 12.88 32.82 12.00
C VAL A 123 12.61 33.21 13.46
N ASP A 124 13.28 32.52 14.37
CA ASP A 124 13.18 32.72 15.81
C ASP A 124 14.56 32.59 16.48
N ALA A 125 14.60 32.68 17.81
CA ALA A 125 15.84 32.50 18.57
C ALA A 125 16.24 31.02 18.73
N THR A 126 15.44 30.08 18.22
CA THR A 126 15.68 28.64 18.36
C THR A 126 16.70 28.21 17.31
N PRO A 127 17.81 27.55 17.68
CA PRO A 127 18.81 27.08 16.72
C PRO A 127 18.20 26.32 15.55
N VAL A 128 18.66 26.61 14.33
CA VAL A 128 18.10 26.04 13.10
C VAL A 128 18.17 24.51 13.10
N CYS A 129 19.20 23.96 13.75
CA CYS A 129 19.47 22.53 13.90
C CYS A 129 18.68 21.81 15.00
N GLU A 130 17.85 22.52 15.78
CA GLU A 130 17.13 21.91 16.90
C GLU A 130 15.97 21.05 16.40
N SER A 131 16.22 19.74 16.28
CA SER A 131 15.20 18.76 15.85
C SER A 131 13.95 18.77 16.74
N ALA A 132 14.07 19.10 18.03
CA ALA A 132 12.92 19.20 18.93
C ALA A 132 11.92 20.27 18.49
N ALA A 133 12.40 21.33 17.83
CA ALA A 133 11.55 22.40 17.30
C ALA A 133 10.67 21.94 16.13
N TYR A 134 10.99 20.80 15.50
CA TYR A 134 10.20 20.19 14.42
C TYR A 134 9.37 18.99 14.89
N MET A 135 9.47 18.58 16.16
CA MET A 135 8.73 17.41 16.67
C MET A 135 7.23 17.67 16.77
N ALA A 136 6.82 18.80 17.36
CA ALA A 136 5.41 19.09 17.60
C ALA A 136 4.67 19.35 16.27
N PRO A 137 3.71 18.49 15.88
CA PRO A 137 3.01 18.68 14.62
C PRO A 137 2.07 19.88 14.70
N ARG A 138 1.96 20.63 13.60
CA ARG A 138 0.98 21.70 13.44
C ARG A 138 -0.45 21.16 13.47
N VAL A 139 -0.66 19.99 12.87
CA VAL A 139 -1.89 19.21 12.96
C VAL A 139 -1.56 17.87 13.60
N PRO A 140 -2.05 17.59 14.82
CA PRO A 140 -1.83 16.32 15.49
C PRO A 140 -2.34 15.12 14.68
N TYR A 141 -1.85 13.94 15.04
CA TYR A 141 -2.32 12.70 14.45
C TYR A 141 -3.79 12.45 14.73
N ASP A 142 -4.56 12.30 13.66
CA ASP A 142 -5.93 11.81 13.73
C ASP A 142 -6.30 11.05 12.44
N PHE A 143 -7.37 10.28 12.48
CA PHE A 143 -7.81 9.43 11.38
C PHE A 143 -8.44 10.25 10.26
N LEU A 144 -8.20 9.82 9.02
CA LEU A 144 -8.97 10.28 7.87
C LEU A 144 -10.32 9.52 7.80
N PRO A 145 -11.42 10.21 7.43
CA PRO A 145 -11.45 11.58 6.88
C PRO A 145 -11.54 12.71 7.93
N ALA A 146 -11.66 12.42 9.23
CA ALA A 146 -11.84 13.44 10.27
C ALA A 146 -10.71 14.49 10.28
N ASN A 147 -9.47 14.06 10.07
CA ASN A 147 -8.31 14.97 10.04
C ASN A 147 -8.13 15.73 8.70
N ALA A 148 -8.96 15.48 7.69
CA ALA A 148 -8.79 16.12 6.38
C ALA A 148 -8.96 17.64 6.45
N ALA A 149 -10.01 18.14 7.11
CA ALA A 149 -10.27 19.58 7.21
C ALA A 149 -9.18 20.33 8.02
N PRO A 150 -8.73 19.85 9.19
CA PRO A 150 -7.59 20.43 9.90
C PRO A 150 -6.30 20.50 9.07
N ILE A 151 -5.96 19.43 8.34
CA ILE A 151 -4.78 19.37 7.47
C ILE A 151 -4.85 20.46 6.39
N LEU A 152 -5.99 20.58 5.70
CA LEU A 152 -6.14 21.56 4.62
C LEU A 152 -6.14 23.00 5.15
N ALA A 153 -6.81 23.24 6.28
CA ALA A 153 -6.79 24.54 6.93
C ALA A 153 -5.37 24.95 7.35
N ALA A 154 -4.55 24.00 7.83
CA ALA A 154 -3.16 24.26 8.18
C ALA A 154 -2.30 24.60 6.96
N ILE A 155 -2.50 23.95 5.81
CA ILE A 155 -1.78 24.28 4.56
C ILE A 155 -2.23 25.64 4.03
N ASP A 156 -3.53 25.94 4.05
CA ASP A 156 -4.09 27.21 3.56
C ASP A 156 -3.63 28.42 4.42
N ALA A 157 -3.24 28.18 5.68
CA ALA A 157 -2.71 29.21 6.58
C ALA A 157 -1.22 29.52 6.34
N GLU A 158 -0.51 28.71 5.58
CA GLU A 158 0.94 28.85 5.34
C GLU A 158 1.22 29.53 3.99
N LYS A 159 2.41 30.13 3.90
CA LYS A 159 2.97 30.67 2.66
C LYS A 159 4.31 30.00 2.39
N PRO A 160 4.62 29.68 1.12
CA PRO A 160 5.94 29.18 0.74
C PRO A 160 6.93 30.35 0.66
N ASP A 161 7.25 30.98 1.79
CA ASP A 161 8.15 32.12 1.93
C ASP A 161 9.31 31.85 2.89
N GLY A 162 9.45 30.59 3.30
CA GLY A 162 10.48 30.14 4.21
C GLY A 162 11.90 30.30 3.66
N PHE A 163 12.82 30.72 4.52
CA PHE A 163 14.24 30.82 4.19
C PHE A 163 14.94 29.47 4.29
N GLY A 164 15.47 29.00 3.17
CA GLY A 164 16.22 27.75 3.04
C GLY A 164 15.39 26.48 3.28
N THR A 165 16.05 25.34 3.15
CA THR A 165 15.42 24.02 3.19
C THR A 165 16.09 23.12 4.26
N PRO A 166 15.86 23.37 5.56
CA PRO A 166 16.50 22.68 6.68
C PRO A 166 15.97 21.25 6.87
N MET A 167 16.30 20.37 5.93
CA MET A 167 15.84 18.98 5.91
C MET A 167 16.36 18.15 7.08
N TYR A 168 17.62 18.32 7.49
CA TYR A 168 18.20 17.56 8.60
C TYR A 168 17.39 17.69 9.90
N PRO A 169 17.16 18.89 10.47
CA PRO A 169 16.38 19.03 11.70
C PRO A 169 14.89 18.74 11.49
N ALA A 170 14.34 19.03 10.29
CA ALA A 170 12.94 18.75 9.98
C ALA A 170 12.65 17.24 9.96
N LEU A 171 13.43 16.47 9.20
CA LEU A 171 13.30 15.01 9.17
C LEU A 171 13.58 14.40 10.54
N GLY A 172 14.61 14.89 11.25
CA GLY A 172 14.91 14.45 12.62
C GLY A 172 13.75 14.64 13.58
N GLY A 173 13.09 15.79 13.56
CA GLY A 173 11.91 16.06 14.39
C GLY A 173 10.71 15.18 14.04
N ALA A 174 10.43 15.03 12.74
CA ALA A 174 9.35 14.18 12.25
C ALA A 174 9.53 12.71 12.68
N LEU A 175 10.73 12.15 12.49
CA LEU A 175 11.03 10.78 12.88
C LEU A 175 10.94 10.59 14.40
N ARG A 176 11.45 11.54 15.19
CA ARG A 176 11.33 11.49 16.65
C ARG A 176 9.88 11.48 17.11
N LYS A 177 9.04 12.32 16.52
CA LYS A 177 7.61 12.34 16.86
C LYS A 177 6.91 11.03 16.45
N ALA A 178 7.22 10.49 15.28
CA ALA A 178 6.70 9.20 14.84
C ALA A 178 7.13 8.05 15.79
N MET A 179 8.39 8.05 16.23
CA MET A 179 8.91 7.08 17.21
C MET A 179 8.18 7.18 18.56
N ASP A 180 7.98 8.39 19.08
CA ASP A 180 7.29 8.58 20.36
C ASP A 180 5.82 8.16 20.30
N ASP A 181 5.15 8.42 19.18
CA ASP A 181 3.75 8.01 19.03
C ASP A 181 3.60 6.50 18.90
N LEU A 182 4.49 5.80 18.17
CA LEU A 182 4.43 4.34 18.06
C LEU A 182 4.66 3.63 19.40
N LYS A 183 5.43 4.20 20.33
CA LYS A 183 5.58 3.63 21.69
C LYS A 183 4.25 3.56 22.43
N THR A 184 3.32 4.47 22.14
CA THR A 184 1.98 4.52 22.76
C THR A 184 0.93 3.73 21.98
N ARG A 185 1.26 3.24 20.78
CA ARG A 185 0.35 2.54 19.86
C ARG A 185 1.02 1.27 19.32
N PRO A 186 1.29 0.27 20.18
CA PRO A 186 1.95 -0.96 19.76
C PRO A 186 1.10 -1.70 18.70
N GLY A 187 1.75 -2.17 17.65
CA GLY A 187 1.11 -2.86 16.54
C GLY A 187 0.63 -1.96 15.40
N GLU A 188 0.74 -0.63 15.51
CA GLU A 188 0.49 0.29 14.39
C GLU A 188 1.76 0.43 13.51
N ALA A 189 1.59 0.50 12.18
CA ALA A 189 2.71 0.77 11.28
C ALA A 189 2.99 2.27 11.23
N GLY A 190 4.26 2.70 11.29
CA GLY A 190 4.64 4.11 11.20
C GLY A 190 5.39 4.46 9.92
N ALA A 191 5.12 5.64 9.39
CA ALA A 191 5.84 6.22 8.27
C ALA A 191 6.01 7.74 8.43
N VAL A 192 7.10 8.26 7.89
CA VAL A 192 7.32 9.70 7.69
C VAL A 192 7.33 9.96 6.18
N LEU A 193 6.64 11.00 5.74
CA LEU A 193 6.67 11.52 4.39
C LEU A 193 7.34 12.90 4.39
N LEU A 194 8.47 13.00 3.71
CA LEU A 194 9.13 14.26 3.41
C LEU A 194 8.68 14.75 2.03
N VAL A 195 8.06 15.92 1.97
CA VAL A 195 7.67 16.59 0.71
C VAL A 195 8.60 17.77 0.49
N THR A 196 9.35 17.82 -0.62
CA THR A 196 10.30 18.91 -0.90
C THR A 196 10.58 19.08 -2.39
N ASP A 197 10.99 20.29 -2.79
CA ASP A 197 11.51 20.61 -4.12
C ASP A 197 12.98 21.04 -4.12
N GLY A 198 13.64 21.01 -2.96
CA GLY A 198 14.95 21.63 -2.75
C GLY A 198 16.08 20.64 -2.39
N THR A 199 17.24 21.22 -2.12
CA THR A 199 18.41 20.53 -1.56
C THR A 199 18.57 20.85 -0.08
N PRO A 200 19.28 20.02 0.71
CA PRO A 200 19.44 20.30 2.13
C PRO A 200 20.27 21.56 2.36
N GLU A 201 19.76 22.44 3.20
CA GLU A 201 20.44 23.68 3.59
C GLU A 201 20.47 23.81 5.10
N GLY A 202 21.57 24.30 5.67
CA GLY A 202 21.61 24.57 7.10
C GLY A 202 23.00 24.96 7.60
N PRO A 203 23.09 25.67 8.73
CA PRO A 203 24.39 26.13 9.22
C PRO A 203 25.24 24.96 9.73
N ALA A 204 26.23 24.54 8.94
CA ALA A 204 27.04 23.35 9.18
C ALA A 204 27.75 23.30 10.55
N THR A 205 28.14 24.44 11.10
CA THR A 205 28.83 24.52 12.39
C THR A 205 27.91 24.35 13.60
N SER A 206 26.59 24.39 13.43
CA SER A 206 25.61 24.48 14.53
C SER A 206 24.80 23.22 14.82
N CYS A 207 24.96 22.16 14.01
CA CYS A 207 24.20 20.92 14.12
C CYS A 207 24.97 19.85 14.91
N ALA A 208 25.38 20.15 16.15
CA ALA A 208 26.06 19.18 17.03
C ALA A 208 27.29 18.47 16.39
N GLY A 209 28.01 19.18 15.51
CA GLY A 209 29.21 18.66 14.84
C GLY A 209 28.95 17.82 13.58
N VAL A 210 27.70 17.68 13.12
CA VAL A 210 27.40 17.08 11.82
C VAL A 210 27.13 18.15 10.75
N ASN A 211 27.40 17.83 9.49
CA ASN A 211 27.01 18.67 8.37
C ASN A 211 25.53 18.40 7.99
N PRO A 212 24.59 19.35 8.24
CA PRO A 212 23.18 19.18 7.89
C PRO A 212 22.89 19.27 6.39
N GLU A 213 23.88 19.69 5.59
CA GLU A 213 23.78 19.72 4.13
C GLU A 213 24.20 18.39 3.50
N ASP A 214 24.88 17.52 4.26
CA ASP A 214 25.34 16.22 3.78
C ASP A 214 24.16 15.23 3.67
N PRO A 215 23.84 14.74 2.46
CA PRO A 215 22.79 13.75 2.24
C PRO A 215 22.95 12.47 3.05
N ALA A 216 24.20 12.03 3.31
CA ALA A 216 24.48 10.83 4.08
C ALA A 216 24.09 11.01 5.57
N VAL A 217 24.32 12.21 6.11
CA VAL A 217 23.95 12.56 7.49
C VAL A 217 22.43 12.56 7.66
N ILE A 218 21.68 13.05 6.68
CA ILE A 218 20.20 13.05 6.69
C ILE A 218 19.67 11.63 6.51
N ALA A 219 20.22 10.88 5.56
CA ALA A 219 19.86 9.49 5.30
C ALA A 219 20.09 8.60 6.53
N ALA A 220 21.13 8.86 7.33
CA ALA A 220 21.39 8.13 8.57
C ALA A 220 20.26 8.30 9.62
N LEU A 221 19.56 9.44 9.65
CA LEU A 221 18.38 9.61 10.50
C LEU A 221 17.26 8.63 10.11
N ALA A 222 16.99 8.54 8.80
CA ALA A 222 15.98 7.63 8.26
C ALA A 222 16.35 6.15 8.47
N ALA A 223 17.63 5.79 8.25
CA ALA A 223 18.15 4.45 8.51
C ALA A 223 17.98 4.03 9.97
N LYS A 224 18.24 4.94 10.92
CA LYS A 224 18.05 4.67 12.34
C LYS A 224 16.60 4.38 12.68
N ALA A 225 15.67 5.20 12.17
CA ALA A 225 14.25 5.05 12.46
C ALA A 225 13.66 3.74 11.94
N VAL A 226 14.07 3.29 10.75
CA VAL A 226 13.64 1.98 10.23
C VAL A 226 14.28 0.82 10.99
N ALA A 227 15.56 0.92 11.36
CA ALA A 227 16.25 -0.14 12.08
C ALA A 227 15.73 -0.33 13.52
N GLU A 228 15.42 0.75 14.23
CA GLU A 228 15.01 0.69 15.64
C GLU A 228 13.50 0.54 15.83
N PHE A 229 12.68 1.12 14.95
CA PHE A 229 11.22 1.19 15.13
C PHE A 229 10.41 0.69 13.93
N GLY A 230 11.06 0.25 12.84
CA GLY A 230 10.37 -0.14 11.61
C GLY A 230 9.68 1.04 10.90
N ILE A 231 10.02 2.28 11.26
CA ILE A 231 9.40 3.48 10.68
C ILE A 231 10.01 3.75 9.31
N LYS A 232 9.19 3.68 8.27
CA LYS A 232 9.63 3.95 6.90
C LYS A 232 9.71 5.45 6.63
N THR A 233 10.67 5.89 5.82
CA THR A 233 10.74 7.26 5.31
C THR A 233 10.49 7.29 3.81
N PHE A 234 9.44 7.99 3.41
CA PHE A 234 9.10 8.29 2.02
C PHE A 234 9.56 9.71 1.69
N VAL A 235 10.04 9.90 0.47
CA VAL A 235 10.32 11.24 -0.08
C VAL A 235 9.46 11.45 -1.30
N VAL A 236 8.64 12.51 -1.31
CA VAL A 236 7.97 13.00 -2.51
C VAL A 236 8.70 14.23 -3.00
N GLY A 237 9.33 14.08 -4.16
CA GLY A 237 10.13 15.11 -4.81
C GLY A 237 9.32 15.91 -5.82
N LEU A 238 9.26 17.22 -5.65
CA LEU A 238 8.60 18.16 -6.57
C LEU A 238 9.60 18.71 -7.61
N PRO A 239 9.15 19.44 -8.65
CA PRO A 239 10.06 19.95 -9.69
C PRO A 239 11.19 20.79 -9.10
N GLY A 240 12.44 20.47 -9.43
CA GLY A 240 13.63 21.12 -8.85
C GLY A 240 14.35 20.30 -7.78
N VAL A 241 13.72 19.25 -7.27
CA VAL A 241 14.33 18.37 -6.26
C VAL A 241 15.62 17.74 -6.77
N ASN A 242 16.62 17.62 -5.89
CA ASN A 242 17.78 16.79 -6.18
C ASN A 242 17.40 15.31 -6.03
N VAL A 243 17.18 14.65 -7.17
CA VAL A 243 16.73 13.25 -7.24
C VAL A 243 17.72 12.29 -6.58
N GLY A 244 19.03 12.54 -6.67
CA GLY A 244 20.05 11.71 -6.05
C GLY A 244 19.92 11.71 -4.52
N ILE A 245 19.79 12.90 -3.94
CA ILE A 245 19.60 13.09 -2.50
C ILE A 245 18.27 12.49 -2.04
N ALA A 246 17.18 12.79 -2.76
CA ALA A 246 15.85 12.27 -2.43
C ALA A 246 15.82 10.74 -2.43
N ASN A 247 16.44 10.10 -3.44
CA ASN A 247 16.56 8.65 -3.50
C ASN A 247 17.43 8.09 -2.38
N GLN A 248 18.54 8.75 -2.03
CA GLN A 248 19.41 8.31 -0.95
C GLN A 248 18.69 8.29 0.40
N ILE A 249 17.91 9.34 0.72
CA ILE A 249 17.12 9.41 1.96
C ILE A 249 16.02 8.34 1.94
N ALA A 250 15.29 8.20 0.83
CA ALA A 250 14.24 7.20 0.68
C ALA A 250 14.77 5.77 0.85
N ALA A 251 15.90 5.44 0.18
CA ALA A 251 16.63 4.18 0.26
C ALA A 251 17.02 3.83 1.70
N ALA A 252 17.67 4.77 2.39
CA ALA A 252 18.07 4.58 3.78
C ALA A 252 16.86 4.41 4.71
N GLY A 253 15.75 5.09 4.41
CA GLY A 253 14.48 4.98 5.14
C GLY A 253 13.66 3.71 4.88
N GLY A 254 14.22 2.69 4.25
CA GLY A 254 13.54 1.41 4.00
C GLY A 254 12.51 1.47 2.86
N THR A 255 12.63 2.45 1.97
CA THR A 255 11.84 2.52 0.73
C THR A 255 12.79 2.49 -0.47
N THR A 256 12.40 2.00 -1.64
CA THR A 256 13.38 1.78 -2.73
C THR A 256 13.93 3.06 -3.35
N ALA A 257 13.09 4.08 -3.50
CA ALA A 257 13.41 5.35 -4.16
C ALA A 257 12.38 6.41 -3.80
N ALA A 258 12.71 7.68 -4.03
CA ALA A 258 11.77 8.79 -3.93
C ALA A 258 10.66 8.67 -4.99
N VAL A 259 9.48 9.19 -4.67
CA VAL A 259 8.36 9.27 -5.61
C VAL A 259 8.34 10.68 -6.19
N LEU A 260 8.60 10.80 -7.50
CA LEU A 260 8.74 12.10 -8.14
C LEU A 260 7.38 12.59 -8.67
N ALA A 261 6.92 13.73 -8.16
CA ALA A 261 5.72 14.42 -8.60
C ALA A 261 6.09 15.49 -9.62
N ILE A 262 6.44 15.08 -10.84
CA ILE A 262 6.92 15.97 -11.91
C ILE A 262 5.84 16.15 -12.97
N PRO A 263 5.41 17.39 -13.28
CA PRO A 263 4.40 17.62 -14.30
C PRO A 263 4.97 17.31 -15.69
N THR A 264 4.09 16.90 -16.59
CA THR A 264 4.37 16.73 -18.01
C THR A 264 3.45 17.61 -18.83
N SER A 265 3.61 17.64 -20.16
CA SER A 265 2.68 18.34 -21.05
C SER A 265 1.22 17.86 -20.95
N THR A 266 1.01 16.64 -20.46
CA THR A 266 -0.31 16.01 -20.33
C THR A 266 -0.74 15.79 -18.89
N LYS A 267 0.15 16.02 -17.91
CA LYS A 267 -0.09 15.75 -16.49
C LYS A 267 0.29 16.97 -15.66
N PRO A 268 -0.69 17.72 -15.11
CA PRO A 268 -0.38 18.85 -14.24
C PRO A 268 0.23 18.40 -12.92
N ILE A 269 0.83 19.34 -12.18
CA ILE A 269 1.53 19.05 -10.92
C ILE A 269 0.59 18.49 -9.85
N GLU A 270 -0.66 18.97 -9.82
CA GLU A 270 -1.71 18.48 -8.94
C GLU A 270 -1.92 16.96 -9.06
N GLU A 271 -1.99 16.49 -10.31
CA GLU A 271 -2.22 15.09 -10.62
C GLU A 271 -1.00 14.25 -10.30
N SER A 272 0.19 14.74 -10.65
CA SER A 272 1.46 14.07 -10.33
C SER A 272 1.65 13.91 -8.83
N PHE A 273 1.28 14.94 -8.04
CA PHE A 273 1.39 14.89 -6.58
C PHE A 273 0.33 13.97 -5.96
N ARG A 274 -0.90 13.97 -6.48
CA ARG A 274 -1.95 13.02 -6.07
C ARG A 274 -1.51 11.58 -6.27
N GLU A 275 -0.96 11.25 -7.44
CA GLU A 275 -0.42 9.91 -7.72
C GLU A 275 0.74 9.56 -6.80
N ALA A 276 1.62 10.53 -6.51
CA ALA A 276 2.74 10.32 -5.60
C ALA A 276 2.26 9.96 -4.19
N LEU A 277 1.28 10.69 -3.65
CA LEU A 277 0.67 10.40 -2.35
C LEU A 277 -0.08 9.06 -2.35
N ALA A 278 -0.78 8.72 -3.44
CA ALA A 278 -1.43 7.42 -3.58
C ALA A 278 -0.41 6.26 -3.58
N ALA A 279 0.75 6.45 -4.24
CA ALA A 279 1.84 5.48 -4.21
C ALA A 279 2.48 5.37 -2.82
N VAL A 280 2.67 6.48 -2.11
CA VAL A 280 3.15 6.49 -0.71
C VAL A 280 2.16 5.73 0.18
N ARG A 281 0.86 6.00 0.06
CA ARG A 281 -0.20 5.28 0.78
C ARG A 281 -0.08 3.78 0.58
N GLY A 282 -0.06 3.33 -0.68
CA GLY A 282 0.08 1.92 -1.02
C GLY A 282 1.31 1.31 -0.36
N LYS A 283 2.47 1.96 -0.46
CA LYS A 283 3.73 1.47 0.13
C LYS A 283 3.79 1.56 1.66
N ALA A 284 3.03 2.47 2.27
CA ALA A 284 2.94 2.68 3.71
C ALA A 284 1.99 1.68 4.39
N LEU A 285 0.96 1.19 3.67
CA LEU A 285 0.09 0.14 4.18
C LEU A 285 0.90 -1.12 4.50
N SER A 286 0.67 -1.67 5.69
CA SER A 286 1.28 -2.93 6.08
C SER A 286 0.79 -4.04 5.17
N CYS A 287 1.63 -5.04 4.94
CA CYS A 287 1.21 -6.30 4.30
C CYS A 287 0.82 -7.35 5.35
N ASP A 288 0.61 -6.86 6.57
CA ASP A 288 0.12 -7.59 7.71
C ASP A 288 -1.40 -7.39 7.77
N LEU A 289 -2.11 -8.51 7.76
CA LEU A 289 -3.55 -8.55 7.96
C LEU A 289 -3.81 -9.10 9.35
N ALA A 290 -4.62 -8.40 10.15
CA ALA A 290 -5.03 -8.89 11.44
C ALA A 290 -5.83 -10.19 11.27
N LEU A 291 -5.55 -11.20 12.10
CA LEU A 291 -6.38 -12.39 12.14
C LEU A 291 -7.74 -12.08 12.77
N PRO A 292 -8.85 -12.59 12.21
CA PRO A 292 -10.16 -12.47 12.83
C PRO A 292 -10.16 -12.99 14.27
N THR A 293 -10.87 -12.30 15.16
CA THR A 293 -10.90 -12.67 16.58
C THR A 293 -11.46 -14.08 16.80
N SER A 294 -12.34 -14.56 15.92
CA SER A 294 -12.86 -15.94 15.90
C SER A 294 -11.74 -16.98 15.68
N VAL A 295 -10.76 -16.66 14.84
CA VAL A 295 -9.59 -17.52 14.62
C VAL A 295 -8.66 -17.49 15.84
N ILE A 296 -8.40 -16.29 16.39
CA ILE A 296 -7.54 -16.13 17.58
C ILE A 296 -8.10 -16.84 18.81
N LYS A 297 -9.44 -16.84 18.99
CA LYS A 297 -10.13 -17.53 20.09
C LYS A 297 -10.26 -19.04 19.88
N GLY A 298 -9.78 -19.58 18.75
CA GLY A 298 -9.91 -21.01 18.41
C GLY A 298 -11.34 -21.44 18.03
N GLU A 299 -12.21 -20.48 17.71
CA GLU A 299 -13.54 -20.74 17.19
C GLU A 299 -13.43 -21.31 15.76
N VAL A 300 -12.50 -20.80 14.96
CA VAL A 300 -12.11 -21.31 13.64
C VAL A 300 -10.66 -21.79 13.65
N SER A 301 -10.38 -22.94 13.04
CA SER A 301 -9.02 -23.50 12.92
C SER A 301 -8.17 -22.69 11.93
N PHE A 302 -6.88 -22.53 12.21
CA PHE A 302 -5.93 -21.89 11.29
C PHE A 302 -5.88 -22.60 9.92
N GLY A 303 -6.10 -23.92 9.88
CA GLY A 303 -6.16 -24.67 8.62
C GLY A 303 -7.38 -24.37 7.74
N LEU A 304 -8.34 -23.57 8.23
CA LEU A 304 -9.56 -23.21 7.53
C LEU A 304 -9.60 -21.74 7.10
N VAL A 305 -8.45 -21.06 7.13
CA VAL A 305 -8.33 -19.66 6.71
C VAL A 305 -7.84 -19.62 5.27
N ASN A 306 -8.55 -18.87 4.42
CA ASN A 306 -8.12 -18.54 3.07
C ASN A 306 -8.08 -17.03 2.91
N VAL A 307 -7.18 -16.54 2.04
CA VAL A 307 -7.09 -15.11 1.72
C VAL A 307 -7.54 -14.91 0.28
N LEU A 308 -8.46 -13.98 0.09
CA LEU A 308 -8.97 -13.59 -1.22
C LEU A 308 -8.44 -12.21 -1.59
N TYR A 309 -8.07 -12.02 -2.85
CA TYR A 309 -7.64 -10.74 -3.39
C TYR A 309 -8.48 -10.38 -4.62
N SER A 310 -9.07 -9.20 -4.62
CA SER A 310 -9.79 -8.65 -5.78
C SER A 310 -9.01 -7.46 -6.36
N LYS A 311 -8.51 -7.62 -7.58
CA LYS A 311 -7.85 -6.54 -8.32
C LYS A 311 -8.90 -5.50 -8.75
N GLY A 312 -8.64 -4.22 -8.49
CA GLY A 312 -9.57 -3.13 -8.75
C GLY A 312 -10.82 -3.13 -7.85
N GLY A 313 -10.87 -4.03 -6.85
CA GLY A 313 -11.99 -4.18 -5.91
C GLY A 313 -13.22 -4.84 -6.51
N ALA A 314 -13.16 -5.27 -7.77
CA ALA A 314 -14.26 -5.91 -8.48
C ALA A 314 -14.09 -7.44 -8.52
N PRO A 315 -15.18 -8.22 -8.49
CA PRO A 315 -15.15 -9.66 -8.71
C PRO A 315 -14.63 -10.02 -10.12
N PRO A 316 -14.10 -11.24 -10.32
CA PRO A 316 -13.95 -12.31 -9.32
C PRO A 316 -12.72 -12.12 -8.42
N ALA A 317 -12.87 -12.44 -7.13
CA ALA A 317 -11.74 -12.50 -6.21
C ALA A 317 -10.91 -13.76 -6.47
N GLN A 318 -9.58 -13.64 -6.50
CA GLN A 318 -8.66 -14.77 -6.60
C GLN A 318 -8.27 -15.25 -5.19
N THR A 319 -8.27 -16.57 -4.99
CA THR A 319 -7.73 -17.17 -3.77
C THR A 319 -6.21 -17.16 -3.83
N LEU A 320 -5.57 -16.52 -2.85
CA LEU A 320 -4.13 -16.52 -2.67
C LEU A 320 -3.72 -17.81 -1.96
N SER A 321 -2.75 -18.52 -2.54
CA SER A 321 -2.19 -19.73 -1.92
C SER A 321 -1.40 -19.38 -0.67
N GLN A 322 -1.42 -20.28 0.32
CA GLN A 322 -0.52 -20.15 1.47
C GLN A 322 0.88 -20.67 1.09
N ASP A 323 1.91 -19.85 1.27
CA ASP A 323 3.32 -20.22 1.12
C ASP A 323 4.04 -19.89 2.42
N PRO A 324 4.19 -20.84 3.37
CA PRO A 324 4.80 -20.61 4.67
C PRO A 324 6.21 -19.99 4.61
N THR A 325 6.90 -20.19 3.49
CA THR A 325 8.27 -19.71 3.25
C THR A 325 8.33 -18.45 2.40
N CYS A 326 7.23 -18.10 1.72
CA CYS A 326 7.20 -17.12 0.63
C CYS A 326 8.27 -17.37 -0.46
N ALA A 327 8.62 -18.63 -0.73
CA ALA A 327 9.67 -18.99 -1.69
C ALA A 327 9.32 -18.58 -3.13
N SER A 328 8.04 -18.65 -3.50
CA SER A 328 7.55 -18.17 -4.79
C SER A 328 7.53 -16.63 -4.90
N GLY A 329 7.55 -15.97 -3.74
CA GLY A 329 7.27 -14.55 -3.56
C GLY A 329 5.77 -14.22 -3.60
N GLU A 330 4.90 -15.16 -3.95
CA GLU A 330 3.45 -14.99 -4.07
C GLU A 330 2.71 -15.72 -2.94
N GLY A 331 1.47 -15.30 -2.68
CA GLY A 331 0.63 -15.88 -1.65
C GLY A 331 0.70 -15.17 -0.31
N TRP A 332 0.48 -15.92 0.76
CA TRP A 332 0.47 -15.43 2.13
C TRP A 332 1.00 -16.48 3.11
N ARG A 333 1.37 -16.07 4.31
CA ARG A 333 1.78 -16.96 5.41
C ARG A 333 1.31 -16.44 6.75
N TYR A 334 1.43 -17.26 7.77
CA TYR A 334 1.35 -16.80 9.15
C TYR A 334 2.66 -16.17 9.61
N ASP A 335 2.58 -15.26 10.58
CA ASP A 335 3.76 -14.73 11.28
C ASP A 335 4.49 -15.81 12.10
N ASP A 336 3.72 -16.60 12.85
CA ASP A 336 4.19 -17.77 13.58
C ASP A 336 3.30 -18.96 13.20
N PRO A 337 3.83 -20.00 12.54
CA PRO A 337 3.04 -21.17 12.16
C PRO A 337 2.43 -21.95 13.34
N SER A 338 2.99 -21.80 14.55
CA SER A 338 2.56 -22.50 15.76
C SER A 338 1.54 -21.71 16.60
N LYS A 339 1.64 -20.37 16.58
CA LYS A 339 0.76 -19.45 17.32
C LYS A 339 0.53 -18.17 16.50
N PRO A 340 -0.22 -18.27 15.39
CA PRO A 340 -0.36 -17.16 14.47
C PRO A 340 -1.15 -16.01 15.11
N THR A 341 -0.63 -14.80 14.98
CA THR A 341 -1.31 -13.57 15.43
C THR A 341 -1.71 -12.68 14.26
N LYS A 342 -1.10 -12.89 13.09
CA LYS A 342 -1.41 -12.16 11.85
C LYS A 342 -1.11 -12.98 10.61
N ILE A 343 -1.68 -12.55 9.49
CA ILE A 343 -1.35 -13.04 8.15
C ILE A 343 -0.37 -12.05 7.51
N LEU A 344 0.68 -12.55 6.87
CA LEU A 344 1.67 -11.79 6.13
C LEU A 344 1.54 -12.11 4.63
N LEU A 345 1.28 -11.10 3.80
CA LEU A 345 1.35 -11.28 2.35
C LEU A 345 2.80 -11.45 1.90
N CYS A 346 3.06 -12.41 1.03
CA CYS A 346 4.38 -12.62 0.45
C CYS A 346 4.80 -11.44 -0.45
N PRO A 347 6.11 -11.20 -0.68
CA PRO A 347 6.60 -9.95 -1.25
C PRO A 347 5.93 -9.47 -2.55
N LYS A 348 5.75 -10.35 -3.55
CA LYS A 348 5.12 -9.98 -4.83
C LYS A 348 3.62 -9.72 -4.69
N THR A 349 2.92 -10.52 -3.88
CA THR A 349 1.50 -10.31 -3.60
C THR A 349 1.27 -9.02 -2.83
N CYS A 350 2.12 -8.76 -1.85
CA CYS A 350 2.18 -7.50 -1.12
C CYS A 350 2.38 -6.31 -2.08
N GLU A 351 3.33 -6.38 -3.00
CA GLU A 351 3.55 -5.34 -4.02
C GLU A 351 2.33 -5.15 -4.93
N ALA A 352 1.67 -6.22 -5.37
CA ALA A 352 0.47 -6.15 -6.19
C ALA A 352 -0.70 -5.48 -5.46
N VAL A 353 -0.94 -5.83 -4.20
CA VAL A 353 -1.97 -5.20 -3.36
C VAL A 353 -1.63 -3.72 -3.11
N ARG A 354 -0.38 -3.41 -2.78
CA ARG A 354 0.07 -2.02 -2.54
C ARG A 354 0.05 -1.15 -3.79
N GLY A 355 0.24 -1.74 -4.97
CA GLY A 355 0.23 -1.05 -6.26
C GLY A 355 -1.16 -0.76 -6.81
N ASP A 356 -2.21 -1.36 -6.24
CA ASP A 356 -3.58 -1.21 -6.67
C ASP A 356 -4.41 -0.50 -5.58
N PRO A 357 -4.67 0.82 -5.71
CA PRO A 357 -5.36 1.58 -4.68
C PRO A 357 -6.82 1.16 -4.49
N LYS A 358 -7.39 0.36 -5.39
CA LYS A 358 -8.74 -0.20 -5.28
C LYS A 358 -8.73 -1.68 -4.88
N ALA A 359 -7.55 -2.27 -4.62
CA ALA A 359 -7.43 -3.65 -4.19
C ALA A 359 -8.30 -3.92 -2.96
N LYS A 360 -8.99 -5.06 -2.97
CA LYS A 360 -9.69 -5.59 -1.79
C LYS A 360 -9.02 -6.88 -1.37
N VAL A 361 -8.71 -7.00 -0.08
CA VAL A 361 -8.24 -8.26 0.52
C VAL A 361 -9.27 -8.70 1.56
N GLU A 362 -9.68 -9.97 1.48
CA GLU A 362 -10.69 -10.55 2.34
C GLU A 362 -10.16 -11.85 2.94
N ILE A 363 -10.59 -12.15 4.16
CA ILE A 363 -10.28 -13.39 4.85
C ILE A 363 -11.53 -14.25 4.79
N LEU A 364 -11.42 -15.37 4.09
CA LEU A 364 -12.47 -16.37 3.98
C LEU A 364 -12.24 -17.43 5.06
N LEU A 365 -13.23 -17.58 5.94
CA LEU A 365 -13.19 -18.54 7.04
C LEU A 365 -14.04 -19.77 6.68
N GLY A 366 -13.44 -20.95 6.80
CA GLY A 366 -14.16 -22.22 6.74
C GLY A 366 -14.94 -22.49 8.03
N CYS A 367 -15.91 -23.41 7.94
CA CYS A 367 -16.86 -23.70 9.00
C CYS A 367 -16.33 -24.70 10.03
N LYS A 368 -16.84 -24.60 11.27
CA LYS A 368 -16.97 -25.76 12.17
C LYS A 368 -18.24 -26.55 11.82
N THR A 369 -18.24 -27.85 12.11
CA THR A 369 -19.46 -28.66 12.18
C THR A 369 -20.43 -28.03 13.18
N ALA A 370 -21.65 -27.70 12.74
CA ALA A 370 -22.71 -27.27 13.65
C ALA A 370 -23.08 -28.45 14.56
N ILE A 371 -22.84 -28.32 15.86
CA ILE A 371 -23.30 -29.29 16.86
C ILE A 371 -24.59 -28.72 17.45
N LYS A 372 -25.66 -29.51 17.39
CA LYS A 372 -26.97 -29.16 17.93
C LYS A 372 -27.05 -29.50 19.42
#